data_AF-A0A7V3U3J5-F1
#
_entry.id   AF-A0A7V3U3J5-F1
#
_cell.length_a   1.000
_cell.length_b   1.000
_cell.length_c   1.000
_cell.angle_alpha   90.00
_cell.angle_beta   90.00
_cell.angle_gamma   90.00
#
_symmetry.space_group_name_H-M   'P 1'
#
loop_
_entity.id
_entity.type
_entity.pdbx_description
1 polymer ?
#
loop_
_entity_poly.entity_id
_entity_poly.type
_entity_poly.pdbx_seq_one_letter_code
_entity_poly.pdbx_strand_id
1 'polypeptide(L)'
;GHTEAAVDVSRLAGLNPSGVICEIMNEDGSMARLPDLIEFAKAHDLKIGTISDLIAYRRRHDHLVNETAVRAVTSEFGGDWMMRIFTDETQGAEHIVLSKGDITGDDPVLVRMHALNPLEDVLGLGPSPACELPAAMKMIADEGRGLIVLLRDTEMKLSGEDEQAPRTLKQYGLGAQILSALGLKRLVLATNSPLPKVVGLEAYGLSIEGTRAIPKEML
;
A
#
# COMPACT_ATOMS: atom_id res chain seq x y z
N GLY A 1 -17.80 6.07 -0.48
CA GLY A 1 -18.70 7.24 -0.51
C GLY A 1 -19.26 7.51 0.88
N HIS A 2 -20.28 8.37 0.98
CA HIS A 2 -20.91 8.72 2.27
C HIS A 2 -21.64 7.52 2.90
N THR A 3 -22.23 6.66 2.07
CA THR A 3 -22.91 5.43 2.50
C THR A 3 -21.96 4.50 3.26
N GLU A 4 -20.79 4.21 2.70
CA GLU A 4 -19.78 3.35 3.32
C GLU A 4 -19.17 4.02 4.55
N ALA A 5 -18.94 5.33 4.51
CA ALA A 5 -18.41 6.07 5.65
C ALA A 5 -19.31 5.98 6.89
N ALA A 6 -20.64 6.00 6.72
CA ALA A 6 -21.58 5.89 7.84
C ALA A 6 -21.53 4.51 8.52
N VAL A 7 -21.41 3.45 7.73
CA VAL A 7 -21.25 2.06 8.22
C VAL A 7 -19.88 1.88 8.88
N ASP A 8 -18.83 2.47 8.32
CA ASP A 8 -17.48 2.38 8.85
C ASP A 8 -17.33 3.05 10.21
N VAL A 9 -17.88 4.26 10.37
CA VAL A 9 -17.79 5.00 11.64
C VAL A 9 -18.51 4.26 12.76
N SER A 10 -19.71 3.71 12.50
CA SER A 10 -20.45 2.92 13.50
C SER A 10 -19.69 1.65 13.89
N ARG A 11 -19.11 0.94 12.92
CA ARG A 11 -18.23 -0.22 13.17
C ARG A 11 -17.02 0.16 14.02
N LEU A 12 -16.33 1.25 13.70
CA LEU A 12 -15.15 1.72 14.45
C LEU A 12 -15.48 2.13 15.90
N ALA A 13 -16.72 2.55 16.15
CA ALA A 13 -17.22 2.80 17.50
C ALA A 13 -17.57 1.52 18.29
N GLY A 14 -17.40 0.33 17.69
CA GLY A 14 -17.78 -0.94 18.30
C GLY A 14 -19.29 -1.20 18.33
N LEU A 15 -20.05 -0.49 17.48
CA LEU A 15 -21.50 -0.61 17.37
C LEU A 15 -21.90 -1.48 16.16
N ASN A 16 -23.22 -1.70 16.02
CA ASN A 16 -23.77 -2.37 14.84
C ASN A 16 -23.41 -1.56 13.56
N PRO A 17 -22.85 -2.19 12.50
CA PRO A 17 -22.48 -1.52 11.25
C PRO A 17 -23.70 -1.00 10.49
N SER A 18 -24.30 0.08 10.96
CA SER A 18 -25.52 0.69 10.45
C SER A 18 -25.48 2.20 10.75
N GLY A 19 -25.86 3.01 9.77
CA GLY A 19 -25.84 4.47 9.91
C GLY A 19 -27.03 5.13 9.23
N VAL A 20 -27.42 6.29 9.75
CA VAL A 20 -28.40 7.18 9.13
C VAL A 20 -27.66 8.42 8.67
N ILE A 21 -27.83 8.79 7.40
CA ILE A 21 -27.21 9.96 6.81
C ILE A 21 -28.29 10.87 6.20
N CYS A 22 -28.05 12.17 6.28
CA CYS A 22 -28.83 13.20 5.63
C CYS A 22 -27.88 14.30 5.18
N GLU A 23 -28.09 14.83 3.97
CA GLU A 23 -27.29 15.94 3.47
C GLU A 23 -27.74 17.25 4.12
N ILE A 24 -26.78 18.11 4.46
CA ILE A 24 -27.04 19.41 5.06
C ILE A 24 -27.17 20.45 3.95
N MET A 25 -28.29 21.18 3.96
CA MET A 25 -28.57 22.28 3.05
C MET A 25 -28.50 23.61 3.79
N ASN A 26 -28.12 24.66 3.09
CA ASN A 26 -28.26 26.04 3.53
C ASN A 26 -29.74 26.44 3.56
N GLU A 27 -30.06 27.51 4.29
CA GLU A 27 -31.44 28.03 4.38
C GLU A 27 -32.02 28.47 3.04
N ASP A 28 -31.16 28.86 2.10
CA ASP A 28 -31.54 29.23 0.72
C ASP A 28 -31.82 28.02 -0.19
N GLY A 29 -31.71 26.80 0.35
CA GLY A 29 -31.90 25.55 -0.39
C GLY A 29 -30.68 25.10 -1.20
N SER A 30 -29.57 25.83 -1.15
CA SER A 30 -28.30 25.37 -1.74
C SER A 30 -27.62 24.31 -0.87
N MET A 31 -26.75 23.50 -1.47
CA MET A 31 -25.99 22.49 -0.73
C MET A 31 -24.87 23.14 0.08
N ALA A 32 -24.81 22.86 1.39
CA ALA A 32 -23.78 23.39 2.27
C ALA A 32 -22.38 22.93 1.84
N ARG A 33 -21.42 23.86 1.84
CA ARG A 33 -20.00 23.58 1.54
C ARG A 33 -19.18 23.55 2.83
N LEU A 34 -17.91 23.19 2.72
CA LEU A 34 -17.03 23.02 3.89
C LEU A 34 -17.02 24.23 4.86
N PRO A 35 -16.99 25.50 4.41
CA PRO A 35 -17.09 26.63 5.33
C PRO A 35 -18.39 26.64 6.13
N ASP A 36 -19.52 26.45 5.45
CA ASP A 36 -20.86 26.40 6.07
C ASP A 36 -20.97 25.24 7.07
N LEU A 37 -20.43 24.07 6.71
CA LEU A 37 -20.40 22.89 7.57
C LEU A 37 -19.56 23.10 8.83
N ILE A 38 -18.47 23.87 8.76
CA ILE A 38 -17.64 24.20 9.93
C ILE A 38 -18.42 25.10 10.90
N GLU A 39 -19.17 26.08 10.39
CA GLU A 39 -20.01 26.96 11.23
C GLU A 39 -21.17 26.17 11.85
N PHE A 40 -21.86 25.36 11.06
CA PHE A 40 -22.94 24.48 11.53
C PHE A 40 -22.44 23.50 12.61
N ALA A 41 -21.29 22.86 12.38
CA ALA A 41 -20.71 21.93 13.33
C ALA A 41 -20.38 22.61 14.67
N LYS A 42 -19.86 23.84 14.66
CA LYS A 42 -19.61 24.61 15.88
C LYS A 42 -20.90 24.99 16.60
N ALA A 43 -21.92 25.42 15.86
CA ALA A 43 -23.20 25.83 16.45
C ALA A 43 -23.92 24.68 17.16
N HIS A 44 -23.75 23.44 16.67
CA HIS A 44 -24.42 22.24 17.18
C HIS A 44 -23.52 21.29 17.98
N ASP A 45 -22.28 21.70 18.30
CA ASP A 45 -21.27 20.87 18.99
C ASP A 45 -21.03 19.51 18.33
N LEU A 46 -20.94 19.52 16.99
CA LEU A 46 -20.67 18.34 16.18
C LEU A 46 -19.21 18.30 15.73
N LYS A 47 -18.68 17.10 15.57
CA LYS A 47 -17.35 16.87 14.98
C LYS A 47 -17.46 16.84 13.46
N ILE A 48 -16.43 17.33 12.79
CA ILE A 48 -16.27 17.23 11.34
C ILE A 48 -15.09 16.33 10.99
N GLY A 49 -15.23 15.56 9.91
CA GLY A 49 -14.17 14.69 9.39
C GLY A 49 -14.34 14.47 7.89
N THR A 50 -13.27 14.11 7.21
CA THR A 50 -13.31 13.82 5.78
C THR A 50 -13.30 12.31 5.51
N ILE A 51 -13.87 11.87 4.39
CA ILE A 51 -13.77 10.47 3.95
C ILE A 51 -12.29 10.11 3.74
N SER A 52 -11.46 11.04 3.27
CA SER A 52 -10.02 10.82 3.11
C SER A 52 -9.34 10.51 4.44
N ASP A 53 -9.68 11.24 5.51
CA ASP A 53 -9.14 10.99 6.85
C ASP A 53 -9.66 9.69 7.44
N LEU A 54 -10.92 9.33 7.19
CA LEU A 54 -11.48 8.04 7.59
C LEU A 54 -10.76 6.88 6.88
N ILE A 55 -10.51 7.01 5.57
CA ILE A 55 -9.73 6.04 4.81
C ILE A 55 -8.31 5.93 5.40
N ALA A 56 -7.65 7.06 5.68
CA ALA A 56 -6.33 7.06 6.30
C ALA A 56 -6.34 6.44 7.71
N TYR A 57 -7.37 6.73 8.52
CA TYR A 57 -7.55 6.15 9.84
C TYR A 57 -7.76 4.64 9.78
N ARG A 58 -8.70 4.17 8.96
CA ARG A 58 -8.95 2.74 8.75
C ARG A 58 -7.72 2.03 8.22
N ARG A 59 -7.02 2.63 7.26
CA ARG A 59 -5.75 2.09 6.75
C ARG A 59 -4.70 1.88 7.84
N ARG A 60 -4.65 2.76 8.84
CA ARG A 60 -3.74 2.66 9.99
C ARG A 60 -4.16 1.65 11.04
N HIS A 61 -5.46 1.48 11.26
CA HIS A 61 -5.99 0.74 12.42
C HIS A 61 -6.65 -0.59 12.06
N ASP A 62 -7.15 -0.73 10.83
CA ASP A 62 -7.58 -2.01 10.30
C ASP A 62 -6.33 -2.79 9.90
N HIS A 63 -6.00 -3.86 10.63
CA HIS A 63 -4.99 -4.83 10.23
C HIS A 63 -5.56 -5.70 9.10
N LEU A 64 -5.56 -5.17 7.88
CA LEU A 64 -6.13 -5.88 6.72
C LEU A 64 -5.19 -6.96 6.16
N VAL A 65 -3.96 -7.03 6.67
CA VAL A 65 -2.95 -8.01 6.24
C VAL A 65 -2.40 -8.77 7.44
N ASN A 66 -2.42 -10.09 7.35
CA ASN A 66 -1.84 -10.98 8.33
C ASN A 66 -0.68 -11.78 7.72
N GLU A 67 0.40 -11.94 8.48
CA GLU A 67 1.47 -12.87 8.13
C GLU A 67 0.97 -14.30 8.35
N THR A 68 0.81 -15.07 7.28
CA THR A 68 0.23 -16.43 7.31
C THR A 68 1.27 -17.53 7.18
N ALA A 69 2.45 -17.24 6.63
CA ALA A 69 3.54 -18.20 6.53
C ALA A 69 4.91 -17.53 6.51
N VAL A 70 5.90 -18.22 7.08
CA VAL A 70 7.32 -17.83 7.06
C VAL A 70 8.18 -19.05 6.77
N ARG A 71 9.13 -18.92 5.84
CA ARG A 71 10.12 -19.97 5.56
C ARG A 71 11.40 -19.41 4.96
N ALA A 72 12.52 -20.08 5.24
CA ALA A 72 13.76 -19.85 4.50
C ALA A 72 13.65 -20.46 3.10
N VAL A 73 14.12 -19.73 2.09
CA VAL A 73 14.16 -20.18 0.69
C VAL A 73 15.50 -19.81 0.06
N THR A 74 15.95 -20.60 -0.91
CA THR A 74 17.13 -20.27 -1.72
C THR A 74 16.67 -19.92 -3.13
N SER A 75 17.07 -18.75 -3.60
CA SER A 75 16.80 -18.25 -4.95
C SER A 75 18.08 -18.26 -5.78
N GLU A 76 17.95 -18.52 -7.07
CA GLU A 76 19.02 -18.27 -8.05
C GLU A 76 19.44 -16.78 -8.09
N PHE A 77 18.55 -15.89 -7.67
CA PHE A 77 18.79 -14.46 -7.58
C PHE A 77 19.10 -14.09 -6.13
N GLY A 78 20.40 -14.08 -5.82
CA GLY A 78 20.88 -13.59 -4.53
C GLY A 78 20.91 -14.62 -3.38
N GLY A 79 20.77 -15.92 -3.64
CA GLY A 79 21.01 -16.97 -2.64
C GLY A 79 19.90 -17.08 -1.59
N ASP A 80 20.23 -17.10 -0.31
CA ASP A 80 19.26 -17.36 0.77
C ASP A 80 18.40 -16.14 1.12
N TRP A 81 17.10 -16.35 1.27
CA TRP A 81 16.10 -15.35 1.63
C TRP A 81 15.18 -15.87 2.71
N MET A 82 14.62 -14.95 3.50
CA MET A 82 13.45 -15.24 4.32
C MET A 82 12.20 -14.83 3.54
N MET A 83 11.37 -15.80 3.19
CA MET A 83 10.10 -15.60 2.52
C MET A 83 8.96 -15.55 3.53
N ARG A 84 8.15 -14.51 3.45
CA ARG A 84 6.92 -14.34 4.24
C ARG A 84 5.72 -14.21 3.30
N ILE A 85 4.59 -14.77 3.70
CA ILE A 85 3.30 -14.61 3.00
C ILE A 85 2.40 -13.72 3.83
N PHE A 86 1.86 -12.68 3.20
CA PHE A 86 0.86 -11.81 3.80
C PHE A 86 -0.47 -12.01 3.07
N THR A 87 -1.53 -12.35 3.81
CA THR A 87 -2.87 -12.55 3.25
C THR A 87 -3.73 -11.32 3.52
N ASP A 88 -4.32 -10.75 2.48
CA ASP A 88 -5.30 -9.66 2.56
C ASP A 88 -6.67 -10.23 2.96
N GLU A 89 -7.20 -9.86 4.12
CA GLU A 89 -8.49 -10.35 4.61
C GLU A 89 -9.68 -9.91 3.75
N THR A 90 -9.54 -8.81 2.99
CA THR A 90 -10.64 -8.24 2.20
C THR A 90 -10.87 -8.98 0.88
N GLN A 91 -9.81 -9.52 0.28
CA GLN A 91 -9.86 -10.18 -1.03
C GLN A 91 -9.33 -11.62 -1.02
N GLY A 92 -8.70 -12.06 0.08
CA GLY A 92 -8.04 -13.37 0.17
C GLY A 92 -6.77 -13.49 -0.67
N ALA A 93 -6.28 -12.37 -1.22
CA ALA A 93 -5.05 -12.36 -2.01
C ALA A 93 -3.83 -12.59 -1.11
N GLU A 94 -2.88 -13.40 -1.58
CA GLU A 94 -1.61 -13.64 -0.90
C GLU A 94 -0.50 -12.85 -1.58
N HIS A 95 0.25 -12.09 -0.80
CA HIS A 95 1.38 -11.28 -1.20
C HIS A 95 2.67 -11.90 -0.65
N ILE A 96 3.76 -11.77 -1.39
CA ILE A 96 5.04 -12.40 -1.02
C ILE A 96 6.00 -11.30 -0.61
N VAL A 97 6.66 -11.48 0.53
CA VAL A 97 7.79 -10.66 0.94
C VAL A 97 9.04 -11.53 0.97
N LEU A 98 10.11 -11.07 0.32
CA LEU A 98 11.44 -11.66 0.40
C LEU A 98 12.34 -10.68 1.14
N SER A 99 12.83 -11.05 2.32
CA SER A 99 13.76 -10.25 3.10
C SER A 99 15.16 -10.86 3.11
N LYS A 100 16.17 -10.00 2.98
CA LYS A 100 17.60 -10.32 3.05
C LYS A 100 18.19 -9.68 4.30
N GLY A 101 18.96 -10.48 5.05
CA GLY A 101 19.63 -10.03 6.26
C GLY A 101 18.66 -9.62 7.37
N ASP A 102 19.16 -8.81 8.31
CA ASP A 102 18.36 -8.26 9.40
C ASP A 102 17.77 -6.91 9.00
N ILE A 103 16.45 -6.88 8.82
CA ILE A 103 15.69 -5.68 8.46
C ILE A 103 15.22 -4.88 9.69
N THR A 104 15.58 -5.31 10.90
CA THR A 104 15.27 -4.58 12.13
C THR A 104 16.21 -3.38 12.33
N GLY A 105 15.93 -2.58 13.36
CA GLY A 105 16.67 -1.36 13.68
C GLY A 105 16.11 -0.11 13.01
N ASP A 106 16.75 1.03 13.29
CA ASP A 106 16.27 2.31 12.80
C ASP A 106 16.85 2.68 11.42
N ASP A 107 17.92 2.03 10.93
CA ASP A 107 18.57 2.40 9.67
C ASP A 107 17.68 2.16 8.43
N PRO A 108 17.76 3.02 7.40
CA PRO A 108 16.94 2.89 6.20
C PRO A 108 17.13 1.54 5.51
N VAL A 109 16.03 0.91 5.14
CA VAL A 109 16.04 -0.41 4.47
C VAL A 109 15.84 -0.23 2.97
N LEU A 110 16.64 -0.92 2.16
CA LEU A 110 16.46 -0.97 0.71
C LEU A 110 15.23 -1.81 0.37
N VAL A 111 14.23 -1.20 -0.25
CA VAL A 111 12.92 -1.82 -0.53
C VAL A 111 12.60 -1.76 -2.01
N ARG A 112 12.24 -2.89 -2.60
CA ARG A 112 11.57 -2.95 -3.91
C ARG A 112 10.08 -3.26 -3.71
N MET A 113 9.23 -2.33 -4.12
CA MET A 113 7.81 -2.59 -4.30
C MET A 113 7.60 -3.04 -5.75
N HIS A 114 7.02 -4.22 -5.96
CA HIS A 114 6.81 -4.77 -7.30
C HIS A 114 5.38 -5.30 -7.44
N ALA A 115 4.63 -4.74 -8.39
CA ALA A 115 3.33 -5.29 -8.77
C ALA A 115 3.55 -6.45 -9.73
N LEU A 116 3.15 -7.66 -9.35
CA LEU A 116 3.34 -8.84 -10.18
C LEU A 116 2.46 -8.75 -11.43
N ASN A 117 3.10 -8.74 -12.60
CA ASN A 117 2.43 -8.79 -13.89
C ASN A 117 2.96 -10.01 -14.66
N PRO A 118 2.19 -11.11 -14.78
CA PRO A 118 2.65 -12.29 -15.52
C PRO A 118 3.03 -12.03 -16.97
N LEU A 119 2.40 -11.05 -17.64
CA LEU A 119 2.75 -10.72 -19.02
C LEU A 119 4.16 -10.10 -19.09
N GLU A 120 4.50 -9.19 -18.17
CA GLU A 120 5.82 -8.55 -18.12
C GLU A 120 6.88 -9.46 -17.49
N ASP A 121 6.62 -9.96 -16.28
CA ASP A 121 7.60 -10.67 -15.44
C ASP A 121 7.92 -12.08 -15.94
N VAL A 122 6.96 -12.75 -16.59
CA VAL A 122 7.12 -14.14 -17.06
C VAL A 122 7.28 -14.20 -18.58
N LEU A 123 6.50 -13.42 -19.33
CA LEU A 123 6.49 -13.48 -20.79
C LEU A 123 7.28 -12.35 -21.47
N GLY A 124 7.71 -11.31 -20.74
CA GLY A 124 8.39 -10.15 -21.32
C GLY A 124 7.52 -9.32 -22.27
N LEU A 125 6.20 -9.40 -22.14
CA LEU A 125 5.21 -8.71 -22.95
C LEU A 125 4.79 -7.40 -22.28
N GLY A 126 5.67 -6.40 -22.29
CA GLY A 126 5.32 -5.07 -21.83
C GLY A 126 6.47 -4.07 -21.90
N PRO A 127 6.27 -2.86 -21.37
CA PRO A 127 7.24 -1.76 -21.46
C PRO A 127 8.44 -1.95 -20.52
N SER A 128 8.29 -2.75 -19.47
CA SER A 128 9.32 -3.01 -18.45
C SER A 128 10.14 -4.26 -18.81
N PRO A 129 11.46 -4.28 -18.54
CA PRO A 129 12.26 -5.49 -18.72
C PRO A 129 11.81 -6.62 -17.79
N ALA A 130 11.61 -7.84 -18.31
CA ALA A 130 11.31 -9.03 -17.50
C ALA A 130 12.38 -9.29 -16.41
N CYS A 131 13.60 -8.81 -16.65
CA CYS A 131 14.75 -8.93 -15.77
C CYS A 131 14.67 -8.01 -14.53
N GLU A 132 13.73 -7.07 -14.46
CA GLU A 132 13.72 -6.02 -13.43
C GLU A 132 13.61 -6.58 -12.01
N LEU A 133 12.72 -7.57 -11.79
CA LEU A 133 12.60 -8.24 -10.49
C LEU A 133 13.87 -9.03 -10.14
N PRO A 134 14.40 -9.92 -11.00
CA PRO A 134 15.69 -10.57 -10.79
C PRO A 134 16.84 -9.60 -10.50
N ALA A 135 16.89 -8.46 -11.19
CA ALA A 135 17.90 -7.42 -10.99
C ALA A 135 17.80 -6.77 -9.61
N ALA A 136 16.58 -6.43 -9.18
CA ALA A 136 16.33 -5.90 -7.83
C ALA A 136 16.69 -6.92 -6.75
N MET A 137 16.41 -8.21 -6.96
CA MET A 137 16.83 -9.30 -6.07
C MET A 137 18.35 -9.35 -5.89
N LYS A 138 19.10 -9.31 -6.99
CA LYS A 138 20.57 -9.30 -6.93
C LYS A 138 21.10 -8.06 -6.22
N MET A 139 20.59 -6.88 -6.58
CA MET A 139 20.97 -5.62 -5.96
C MET A 139 20.76 -5.60 -4.43
N ILE A 140 19.62 -6.11 -3.96
CA ILE A 140 19.34 -6.21 -2.51
C ILE A 140 20.21 -7.29 -1.85
N ALA A 141 20.49 -8.38 -2.55
CA ALA A 141 21.39 -9.40 -2.04
C ALA A 141 22.83 -8.89 -1.88
N ASP A 142 23.31 -8.08 -2.82
CA ASP A 142 24.64 -7.44 -2.78
C ASP A 142 24.74 -6.43 -1.63
N GLU A 143 23.65 -5.72 -1.32
CA GLU A 143 23.54 -4.84 -0.15
C GLU A 143 23.54 -5.62 1.17
N GLY A 144 23.07 -6.87 1.15
CA GLY A 144 22.96 -7.76 2.30
C GLY A 144 21.83 -7.41 3.27
N ARG A 145 21.19 -6.24 3.13
CA ARG A 145 20.05 -5.78 3.94
C ARG A 145 18.99 -5.12 3.06
N GLY A 146 17.83 -5.75 2.97
CA GLY A 146 16.71 -5.20 2.22
C GLY A 146 15.57 -6.18 2.07
N LEU A 147 14.53 -5.75 1.35
CA LEU A 147 13.39 -6.63 1.05
C LEU A 147 12.71 -6.27 -0.25
N ILE A 148 11.94 -7.23 -0.74
CA ILE A 148 11.08 -7.11 -1.91
C ILE A 148 9.67 -7.46 -1.48
N VAL A 149 8.71 -6.62 -1.84
CA VAL A 149 7.28 -6.91 -1.71
C VAL A 149 6.70 -7.15 -3.10
N LEU A 150 6.27 -8.38 -3.34
CA LEU A 150 5.54 -8.80 -4.54
C LEU A 150 4.04 -8.68 -4.26
N LEU A 151 3.43 -7.66 -4.83
CA LEU A 151 2.00 -7.40 -4.73
C LEU A 151 1.29 -8.16 -5.85
N ARG A 152 0.51 -9.18 -5.47
CA ARG A 152 -0.36 -9.92 -6.40
C ARG A 152 -1.71 -9.24 -6.53
N ASP A 153 -2.21 -9.15 -7.76
CA ASP A 153 -3.59 -8.75 -8.06
C ASP A 153 -4.32 -9.95 -8.66
N THR A 154 -5.22 -10.55 -7.89
CA THR A 154 -6.01 -11.73 -8.32
C THR A 154 -7.16 -11.36 -9.24
N GLU A 155 -7.51 -10.08 -9.35
CA GLU A 155 -8.59 -9.57 -10.21
C GLU A 155 -8.05 -8.99 -11.53
N MET A 156 -6.75 -9.08 -11.76
CA MET A 156 -6.11 -8.59 -12.97
C MET A 156 -6.73 -9.22 -14.23
N LYS A 157 -7.32 -8.38 -15.07
CA LYS A 157 -7.79 -8.79 -16.40
C LYS A 157 -6.66 -8.68 -17.41
N LEU A 158 -6.43 -9.74 -18.17
CA LEU A 158 -5.40 -9.80 -19.22
C LEU A 158 -5.85 -9.18 -20.55
N SER A 159 -7.12 -8.78 -20.66
CA SER A 159 -7.75 -8.30 -21.91
C SER A 159 -7.38 -6.87 -22.31
N GLY A 160 -6.49 -6.19 -21.59
CA GLY A 160 -5.87 -4.93 -22.03
C GLY A 160 -6.71 -3.65 -21.90
N GLU A 161 -7.99 -3.74 -21.56
CA GLU A 161 -8.87 -2.58 -21.38
C GLU A 161 -9.15 -2.33 -19.88
N ASP A 162 -8.78 -1.13 -19.43
CA ASP A 162 -9.19 -0.40 -18.22
C ASP A 162 -8.27 -0.24 -16.97
N GLU A 163 -8.17 1.05 -16.61
CA GLU A 163 -7.86 1.75 -15.35
C GLU A 163 -6.64 1.33 -14.51
N GLN A 164 -5.47 1.87 -14.86
CA GLN A 164 -4.24 1.72 -14.07
C GLN A 164 -4.20 2.58 -12.80
N ALA A 165 -4.73 3.81 -12.82
CA ALA A 165 -4.56 4.76 -11.71
C ALA A 165 -5.20 4.35 -10.35
N PRO A 166 -6.42 3.77 -10.30
CA PRO A 166 -7.01 3.31 -9.03
C PRO A 166 -6.25 2.12 -8.42
N ARG A 167 -5.71 1.25 -9.28
CA ARG A 167 -4.98 0.04 -8.88
C ARG A 167 -3.64 0.38 -8.23
N THR A 168 -2.89 1.33 -8.77
CA THR A 168 -1.59 1.73 -8.23
C THR A 168 -1.73 2.29 -6.80
N LEU A 169 -2.73 3.13 -6.53
CA LEU A 169 -2.99 3.68 -5.20
C LEU A 169 -3.41 2.62 -4.17
N LYS A 170 -4.14 1.59 -4.60
CA LYS A 170 -4.53 0.44 -3.75
C LYS A 170 -3.31 -0.41 -3.40
N GLN A 171 -2.48 -0.71 -4.39
CA GLN A 171 -1.23 -1.47 -4.21
C GLN A 171 -0.25 -0.76 -3.25
N TYR A 172 -0.13 0.57 -3.31
CA TYR A 172 0.70 1.31 -2.37
C TYR A 172 0.20 1.27 -0.93
N GLY A 173 -1.13 1.33 -0.71
CA GLY A 173 -1.70 1.26 0.64
C GLY A 173 -1.46 -0.09 1.30
N LEU A 174 -1.67 -1.17 0.55
CA LEU A 174 -1.40 -2.54 1.01
C LEU A 174 0.09 -2.76 1.27
N GLY A 175 0.94 -2.31 0.34
CA GLY A 175 2.39 -2.36 0.50
C GLY A 175 2.86 -1.64 1.76
N ALA A 176 2.33 -0.44 2.03
CA ALA A 176 2.63 0.30 3.25
C ALA A 176 2.20 -0.44 4.52
N GLN A 177 1.06 -1.14 4.51
CA GLN A 177 0.64 -1.97 5.65
C GLN A 177 1.60 -3.13 5.89
N ILE A 178 2.02 -3.83 4.84
CA ILE A 178 2.99 -4.93 4.94
C ILE A 178 4.30 -4.41 5.53
N LEU A 179 4.82 -3.28 5.02
CA LEU A 179 6.06 -2.70 5.52
C LEU A 179 5.95 -2.25 6.98
N SER A 180 4.83 -1.65 7.36
CA SER A 180 4.55 -1.24 8.75
C SER A 180 4.43 -2.45 9.69
N ALA A 181 3.77 -3.53 9.25
CA ALA A 181 3.66 -4.79 9.99
C ALA A 181 5.02 -5.47 10.21
N LEU A 182 5.97 -5.29 9.28
CA LEU A 182 7.36 -5.72 9.43
C LEU A 182 8.19 -4.82 10.36
N GLY A 183 7.60 -3.74 10.88
CA GLY A 183 8.25 -2.82 11.82
C GLY A 183 9.17 -1.78 11.17
N LEU A 184 9.08 -1.61 9.85
CA LEU A 184 9.92 -0.65 9.12
C LEU A 184 9.44 0.77 9.35
N LYS A 185 10.37 1.72 9.25
CA LYS A 185 10.10 3.16 9.37
C LYS A 185 10.73 3.95 8.23
N ARG A 186 12.01 3.72 7.94
CA ARG A 186 12.79 4.50 6.98
C ARG A 186 13.17 3.62 5.80
N LEU A 187 12.88 4.09 4.59
CA LEU A 187 12.95 3.29 3.36
C LEU A 187 13.82 3.98 2.31
N VAL A 188 14.58 3.20 1.56
CA VAL A 188 15.20 3.60 0.28
C VAL A 188 14.56 2.76 -0.82
N LEU A 189 13.90 3.38 -1.80
CA LEU A 189 13.19 2.63 -2.84
C LEU A 189 14.12 2.23 -3.99
N ALA A 190 14.19 0.94 -4.29
CA ALA A 190 14.83 0.40 -5.48
C ALA A 190 13.89 0.55 -6.71
N THR A 191 14.04 1.64 -7.47
CA THR A 191 13.14 1.95 -8.60
C THR A 191 13.82 2.74 -9.71
N ASN A 192 13.41 2.47 -10.95
CA ASN A 192 13.80 3.20 -12.15
C ASN A 192 12.71 4.15 -12.65
N SER A 193 11.54 4.14 -12.02
CA SER A 193 10.44 5.04 -12.32
C SER A 193 10.56 6.34 -11.49
N PRO A 194 9.91 7.44 -11.92
CA PRO A 194 9.83 8.66 -11.13
C PRO A 194 9.31 8.36 -9.73
N LEU A 195 9.82 9.09 -8.73
CA LEU A 195 9.34 9.00 -7.35
C LEU A 195 7.81 9.06 -7.33
N PRO A 196 7.14 7.98 -6.89
CA PRO A 196 5.69 8.00 -6.82
C PRO A 196 5.27 9.04 -5.79
N LYS A 197 4.27 9.87 -6.12
CA LYS A 197 3.58 10.69 -5.13
C LYS A 197 2.73 9.78 -4.24
N VAL A 198 3.36 9.11 -3.29
CA VAL A 198 2.65 8.22 -2.36
C VAL A 198 2.02 9.08 -1.27
N VAL A 199 0.77 9.48 -1.49
CA VAL A 199 0.00 10.22 -0.49
C VAL A 199 -0.37 9.28 0.66
N GLY A 200 -0.07 9.68 1.89
CA GLY A 200 -0.48 8.97 3.10
C GLY A 200 0.48 7.89 3.59
N LEU A 201 1.73 7.83 3.10
CA LEU A 201 2.75 6.92 3.66
C LEU A 201 3.05 7.22 5.14
N GLU A 202 3.06 8.50 5.50
CA GLU A 202 3.23 9.00 6.88
C GLU A 202 2.18 8.44 7.84
N ALA A 203 0.99 8.11 7.34
CA ALA A 203 -0.04 7.48 8.16
C ALA A 203 0.45 6.13 8.71
N TYR A 204 1.25 5.39 7.94
CA TYR A 204 1.77 4.08 8.33
C TYR A 204 3.08 4.16 9.14
N GLY A 205 3.52 5.38 9.52
CA GLY A 205 4.79 5.59 10.19
C GLY A 205 6.01 5.38 9.29
N LEU A 206 5.83 5.45 7.97
CA LEU A 206 6.87 5.20 6.97
C LEU A 206 7.35 6.51 6.33
N SER A 207 8.65 6.61 6.08
CA SER A 207 9.30 7.69 5.35
C SER A 207 10.23 7.15 4.25
N ILE A 208 10.17 7.75 3.07
CA ILE A 208 11.09 7.47 1.96
C ILE A 208 12.24 8.47 2.05
N GLU A 209 13.44 8.01 2.37
CA GLU A 209 14.63 8.86 2.48
C GLU A 209 15.34 9.06 1.15
N GLY A 210 15.06 8.22 0.16
CA GLY A 210 15.62 8.35 -1.17
C GLY A 210 15.22 7.22 -2.11
N THR A 211 15.76 7.27 -3.32
CA THR A 211 15.65 6.20 -4.31
C THR A 211 17.02 5.76 -4.77
N ARG A 212 17.11 4.50 -5.17
CA ARG A 212 18.29 3.92 -5.81
C ARG A 212 17.85 3.24 -7.09
N ALA A 213 18.45 3.63 -8.20
CA ALA A 213 18.16 3.02 -9.49
C ALA A 213 18.69 1.59 -9.55
N ILE A 214 17.93 0.70 -10.19
CA ILE A 214 18.36 -0.65 -10.51
C ILE A 214 19.38 -0.54 -11.66
N PRO A 215 20.62 -1.05 -11.50
CA PRO A 215 21.67 -0.89 -12.51
C PRO A 215 21.27 -1.44 -13.87
N LYS A 216 21.53 -0.68 -14.94
CA LYS A 216 21.23 -1.09 -16.31
C LYS A 216 21.98 -2.36 -16.75
N GLU A 217 23.13 -2.63 -16.15
CA GLU A 217 23.93 -3.83 -16.43
C GLU A 217 23.26 -5.12 -15.91
N MET A 218 22.29 -4.99 -15.00
CA MET A 218 21.52 -6.10 -14.45
C MET A 218 20.16 -6.32 -15.14
N LEU A 219 19.76 -5.40 -16.03
CA LEU A 219 18.51 -5.43 -16.80
C LEU A 219 18.72 -6.01 -18.19
#